data_AF-A0A3D3P048-F1
#
_entry.id   AF-A0A3D3P048-F1
#
_cell.length_a   1.000
_cell.length_b   1.000
_cell.length_c   1.000
_cell.angle_alpha   90.00
_cell.angle_beta   90.00
_cell.angle_gamma   90.00
#
_symmetry.space_group_name_H-M   'P 1'
#
loop_
_entity.id
_entity.type
_entity.pdbx_description
1 polymer ?
#
loop_
_entity_poly.entity_id
_entity_poly.type
_entity_poly.pdbx_seq_one_letter_code
_entity_poly.pdbx_strand_id
1 'polypeptide(L)'
;MPGAGWLPRRAAIAVLVGLWSLRLGLHLWRRVAEHHPREDARYAVLREKWRAHPRRAFLFFFLAQAVLVWLLMLPVYLIANQPAQGFHALEIAGLALWFGALIGEALADAQLARFLKSTRDPAAVCDSGLWRYSRHPNYFFQSLLWWGLFLMALPAPWGWA
;
A
#
# COMPACT_ATOMS: atom_id res chain seq x y z
N MET A 1 2.31 24.41 -13.83
CA MET A 1 0.89 24.04 -13.90
C MET A 1 0.78 22.55 -13.65
N PRO A 2 -0.13 22.08 -12.76
CA PRO A 2 -0.36 20.65 -12.59
C PRO A 2 -0.71 20.03 -13.94
N GLY A 3 -0.01 18.96 -14.32
CA GLY A 3 -0.19 18.29 -15.61
C GLY A 3 0.80 18.66 -16.72
N ALA A 4 1.83 19.47 -16.43
CA ALA A 4 2.94 19.73 -17.35
C ALA A 4 3.98 18.59 -17.44
N GLY A 5 3.85 17.54 -16.61
CA GLY A 5 4.75 16.39 -16.62
C GLY A 5 4.60 15.52 -17.87
N TRP A 6 5.69 14.85 -18.24
CA TRP A 6 5.74 13.97 -19.41
C TRP A 6 4.68 12.85 -19.32
N LEU A 7 3.82 12.74 -20.35
CA LEU A 7 2.63 11.88 -20.33
C LEU A 7 2.93 10.40 -20.02
N PRO A 8 3.98 9.75 -20.58
CA PRO A 8 4.31 8.37 -20.26
C PRO A 8 4.59 8.11 -18.78
N ARG A 9 5.29 9.03 -18.10
CA ARG A 9 5.54 8.94 -16.65
C ARG A 9 4.25 9.03 -15.85
N ARG A 10 3.39 9.98 -16.19
CA ARG A 10 2.08 10.16 -15.54
C ARG A 10 1.19 8.93 -15.71
N ALA A 11 1.14 8.37 -16.91
CA ALA A 11 0.40 7.15 -17.19
C ALA A 11 0.96 5.95 -16.42
N ALA A 12 2.28 5.78 -16.39
CA ALA A 12 2.93 4.70 -15.62
C ALA A 12 2.57 4.76 -14.14
N ILE A 13 2.71 5.93 -13.51
CA ILE A 13 2.38 6.13 -12.09
C ILE A 13 0.89 5.96 -11.82
N ALA A 14 0.01 6.45 -12.70
CA ALA A 14 -1.43 6.25 -12.57
C ALA A 14 -1.81 4.77 -12.61
N VAL A 15 -1.17 3.98 -13.49
CA VAL A 15 -1.37 2.53 -13.56
C VAL A 15 -0.84 1.84 -12.29
N LEU A 16 0.35 2.18 -11.82
CA LEU A 16 0.96 1.58 -10.62
C LEU A 16 0.11 1.82 -9.38
N VAL A 17 -0.20 3.09 -9.09
CA VAL A 17 -1.02 3.48 -7.95
C VAL A 17 -2.45 2.95 -8.10
N GLY A 18 -3.00 2.96 -9.31
CA GLY A 18 -4.32 2.43 -9.62
C GLY A 18 -4.43 0.93 -9.36
N LEU A 19 -3.48 0.13 -9.85
CA LEU A 19 -3.45 -1.32 -9.64
C LEU A 19 -3.30 -1.67 -8.15
N TRP A 20 -2.40 -0.99 -7.45
CA TRP A 20 -2.21 -1.20 -6.02
C TRP A 20 -3.45 -0.81 -5.21
N SER A 21 -4.03 0.36 -5.50
CA SER A 21 -5.25 0.85 -4.83
C SER A 21 -6.45 -0.06 -5.10
N LEU A 22 -6.59 -0.54 -6.33
CA LEU A 22 -7.66 -1.47 -6.71
C LEU A 22 -7.51 -2.80 -5.97
N ARG A 23 -6.29 -3.36 -5.92
CA ARG A 23 -6.02 -4.59 -5.16
C ARG A 23 -6.38 -4.43 -3.68
N LEU A 24 -5.90 -3.37 -3.04
CA LEU A 24 -6.16 -3.11 -1.62
C LEU A 24 -7.66 -2.84 -1.37
N GLY A 25 -8.29 -2.04 -2.23
CA GLY A 25 -9.71 -1.71 -2.16
C GLY A 25 -10.60 -2.94 -2.30
N LEU A 26 -10.31 -3.82 -3.28
CA LEU A 26 -11.03 -5.09 -3.46
C LEU A 26 -10.86 -6.03 -2.27
N HIS A 27 -9.65 -6.10 -1.70
CA HIS A 27 -9.39 -6.91 -0.51
C HIS A 27 -10.23 -6.43 0.69
N LEU A 28 -10.22 -5.12 0.96
CA LEU A 28 -11.00 -4.52 2.05
C LEU A 28 -12.50 -4.66 1.80
N TRP A 29 -12.96 -4.44 0.57
CA TRP A 29 -14.35 -4.59 0.19
C TRP A 29 -14.86 -6.00 0.45
N ARG A 30 -14.15 -7.04 -0.02
CA ARG A 30 -14.52 -8.44 0.22
C ARG A 30 -14.60 -8.75 1.71
N ARG A 31 -13.58 -8.34 2.48
CA ARG A 31 -13.54 -8.55 3.92
C ARG A 31 -14.70 -7.90 4.67
N VAL A 32 -15.09 -6.68 4.27
CA VAL A 32 -16.24 -5.97 4.87
C VAL A 32 -17.55 -6.65 4.47
N ALA A 33 -17.70 -7.03 3.19
CA ALA A 33 -18.88 -7.72 2.70
C ALA A 33 -19.11 -9.08 3.40
N GLU A 34 -18.04 -9.81 3.73
CA GLU A 34 -18.11 -11.10 4.44
C GLU A 34 -18.67 -11.00 5.86
N HIS A 35 -18.40 -9.91 6.57
CA HIS A 35 -18.85 -9.74 7.97
C HIS A 35 -20.07 -8.83 8.12
N HIS A 36 -20.50 -8.14 7.06
CA HIS A 36 -21.70 -7.31 7.08
C HIS A 36 -22.94 -8.16 7.45
N PRO A 37 -23.82 -7.71 8.37
CA PRO A 37 -23.93 -6.37 8.97
C PRO A 37 -23.17 -6.15 10.30
N ARG A 38 -22.27 -7.07 10.70
CA ARG A 38 -21.52 -6.94 11.95
C ARG A 38 -20.45 -5.85 11.84
N GLU A 39 -20.35 -5.01 12.85
CA GLU A 39 -19.27 -4.03 12.99
C GLU A 39 -17.91 -4.76 13.11
N ASP A 40 -16.86 -4.24 12.46
CA ASP A 40 -15.49 -4.78 12.65
C ASP A 40 -15.10 -4.63 14.12
N ALA A 41 -14.68 -5.73 14.75
CA ALA A 41 -14.35 -5.80 16.17
C ALA A 41 -13.36 -4.70 16.61
N ARG A 42 -12.48 -4.26 15.70
CA ARG A 42 -11.53 -3.17 15.97
C ARG A 42 -12.25 -1.84 16.24
N TYR A 43 -13.29 -1.52 15.46
CA TYR A 43 -14.07 -0.29 15.64
C TYR A 43 -14.97 -0.36 16.86
N ALA A 44 -15.52 -1.53 17.18
CA ALA A 44 -16.28 -1.74 18.42
C ALA A 44 -15.41 -1.45 19.67
N VAL A 45 -14.19 -1.99 19.71
CA VAL A 45 -13.22 -1.72 20.80
C VAL A 45 -12.84 -0.24 20.88
N LEU A 46 -12.62 0.44 19.75
CA LEU A 46 -12.33 1.88 19.73
C LEU A 46 -13.51 2.71 20.24
N ARG A 47 -14.74 2.33 19.85
CA ARG A 47 -15.97 2.99 20.28
C ARG A 47 -16.17 2.89 21.79
N GLU A 48 -15.86 1.74 22.37
CA GLU A 48 -15.89 1.53 23.82
C GLU A 48 -14.81 2.35 24.53
N LYS A 49 -13.57 2.35 24.02
CA LYS A 49 -12.47 3.19 24.56
C LYS A 49 -12.80 4.68 24.52
N TRP A 50 -13.49 5.15 23.48
CA TRP A 50 -13.85 6.56 23.29
C TRP A 50 -15.29 6.89 23.66
N ARG A 51 -15.89 6.09 24.56
CA ARG A 51 -17.31 6.19 24.97
C ARG A 51 -17.79 7.59 25.35
N ALA A 52 -16.91 8.44 25.89
CA ALA A 52 -17.25 9.81 26.26
C ALA A 52 -17.62 10.69 25.04
N HIS A 53 -16.88 10.55 23.93
CA HIS A 53 -17.07 11.38 22.74
C HIS A 53 -16.77 10.60 21.44
N PRO A 54 -17.48 9.48 21.16
CA PRO A 54 -17.09 8.56 20.10
C PRO A 54 -17.09 9.24 18.71
N ARG A 55 -18.09 10.08 18.42
CA ARG A 55 -18.19 10.79 17.13
C ARG A 55 -17.01 11.72 16.87
N ARG A 56 -16.57 12.49 17.88
CA ARG A 56 -15.42 13.40 17.75
C ARG A 56 -14.12 12.61 17.62
N ALA A 57 -13.95 11.56 18.40
CA ALA A 57 -12.75 10.72 18.34
C ALA A 57 -12.60 10.04 16.97
N PHE A 58 -13.69 9.48 16.43
CA PHE A 58 -13.69 8.93 15.06
C PHE A 58 -13.42 9.99 14.01
N LEU A 59 -14.00 11.20 14.13
CA LEU A 59 -13.72 12.29 13.20
C LEU A 59 -12.22 12.62 13.14
N PHE A 60 -11.57 12.84 14.29
CA PHE A 60 -10.14 13.12 14.33
C PHE A 60 -9.29 11.94 13.88
N PHE A 61 -9.69 10.72 14.21
CA PHE A 61 -9.03 9.51 13.76
C PHE A 61 -9.02 9.40 12.22
N PHE A 62 -10.17 9.55 11.58
CA PHE A 62 -10.26 9.51 10.12
C PHE A 62 -9.60 10.72 9.45
N LEU A 63 -9.68 11.90 10.08
CA LEU A 63 -8.99 13.10 9.57
C LEU A 63 -7.46 12.91 9.61
N ALA A 64 -6.92 12.35 10.69
CA ALA A 64 -5.50 12.03 10.77
C ALA A 64 -5.08 11.01 9.70
N GLN A 65 -5.92 10.00 9.43
CA GLN A 65 -5.69 9.06 8.33
C GLN A 65 -5.73 9.75 6.96
N ALA A 66 -6.66 10.67 6.73
CA ALA A 66 -6.75 11.43 5.49
C ALA A 66 -5.50 12.29 5.25
N VAL A 67 -5.01 12.97 6.30
CA VAL A 67 -3.76 13.74 6.24
C VAL A 67 -2.57 12.83 5.96
N LEU A 68 -2.51 11.66 6.61
CA LEU A 68 -1.43 10.69 6.37
C LEU A 68 -1.43 10.17 4.92
N VAL A 69 -2.60 9.84 4.37
CA VAL A 69 -2.72 9.43 2.96
C VAL A 69 -2.29 10.54 2.03
N TRP A 70 -2.69 11.79 2.30
CA TRP A 70 -2.26 12.95 1.51
C TRP A 70 -0.73 13.12 1.53
N LEU A 71 -0.10 13.01 2.70
CA LEU A 71 1.37 13.06 2.84
C LEU A 71 2.06 11.92 2.08
N LEU A 72 1.53 10.69 2.16
CA LEU A 72 2.07 9.53 1.45
C LEU A 72 1.89 9.62 -0.08
N MET A 73 1.02 10.50 -0.57
CA MET A 73 0.84 10.77 -2.00
C MET A 73 1.78 11.87 -2.54
N LEU A 74 2.57 12.53 -1.68
CA LEU A 74 3.55 13.53 -2.14
C LEU A 74 4.55 12.97 -3.17
N PRO A 75 5.18 11.79 -2.99
CA PRO A 75 6.08 11.22 -3.99
C PRO A 75 5.40 11.02 -5.35
N VAL A 76 4.16 10.53 -5.34
CA VAL A 76 3.34 10.34 -6.54
C VAL A 76 3.11 11.67 -7.26
N TYR A 77 2.81 12.73 -6.51
CA TYR A 77 2.66 14.08 -7.04
C TYR A 77 3.95 14.61 -7.66
N LEU A 78 5.10 14.43 -7.01
CA LEU A 78 6.41 14.88 -7.50
C LEU A 78 6.78 14.18 -8.81
N ILE A 79 6.65 12.86 -8.87
CA ILE A 79 6.92 12.06 -10.08
C ILE A 79 6.00 12.54 -11.22
N ALA A 80 4.70 12.69 -10.96
CA ALA A 80 3.74 13.08 -11.98
C ALA A 80 3.97 14.48 -12.59
N ASN A 81 4.65 15.39 -11.86
CA ASN A 81 4.90 16.76 -12.30
C ASN A 81 6.34 16.99 -12.80
N GLN A 82 7.16 15.94 -12.95
CA GLN A 82 8.50 16.07 -13.48
C GLN A 82 8.48 16.42 -14.99
N PRO A 83 9.04 17.58 -15.40
CA PRO A 83 8.97 18.06 -16.78
C PRO A 83 9.98 17.40 -17.72
N ALA A 84 11.05 16.80 -17.17
CA ALA A 84 12.07 16.13 -17.97
C ALA A 84 11.48 15.02 -18.84
N GLN A 85 11.87 14.97 -20.11
CA GLN A 85 11.45 13.93 -21.05
C GLN A 85 12.35 12.70 -20.90
N GLY A 86 11.75 11.51 -20.93
CA GLY A 86 12.47 10.25 -20.70
C GLY A 86 12.54 9.86 -19.22
N PHE A 87 12.74 8.57 -18.97
CA PHE A 87 12.91 8.03 -17.62
C PHE A 87 14.36 8.19 -17.15
N HIS A 88 14.55 8.71 -15.95
CA HIS A 88 15.82 8.71 -15.26
C HIS A 88 16.17 7.29 -14.78
N ALA A 89 17.46 6.97 -14.64
CA ALA A 89 17.91 5.64 -14.20
C ALA A 89 17.30 5.22 -12.85
N LEU A 90 17.15 6.18 -11.91
CA LEU A 90 16.48 5.95 -10.62
C LEU A 90 15.00 5.65 -10.77
N GLU A 91 14.32 6.21 -11.76
CA GLU A 91 12.92 5.89 -12.05
C GLU A 91 12.79 4.47 -12.56
N ILE A 92 13.68 4.03 -13.45
CA ILE A 92 13.71 2.66 -13.95
C ILE A 92 14.00 1.68 -12.81
N ALA A 93 14.99 1.98 -11.96
CA ALA A 93 15.31 1.17 -10.79
C ALA A 93 14.14 1.10 -9.80
N GLY A 94 13.49 2.24 -9.53
CA GLY A 94 12.31 2.30 -8.67
C GLY A 94 11.13 1.52 -9.24
N LEU A 95 10.87 1.61 -10.55
CA LEU A 95 9.85 0.83 -11.25
C LEU A 95 10.12 -0.69 -11.12
N ALA A 96 11.36 -1.11 -11.38
CA ALA A 96 11.75 -2.51 -11.26
C ALA A 96 11.59 -3.02 -9.82
N LEU A 97 12.01 -2.23 -8.82
CA LEU A 97 11.84 -2.54 -7.41
C LEU A 97 10.36 -2.66 -7.04
N TRP A 98 9.53 -1.73 -7.51
CA TRP A 98 8.09 -1.71 -7.24
C TRP A 98 7.40 -2.94 -7.83
N PHE A 99 7.66 -3.30 -9.08
CA PHE A 99 7.08 -4.50 -9.68
C PHE A 99 7.57 -5.78 -9.01
N GLY A 100 8.86 -5.88 -8.70
CA GLY A 100 9.42 -7.01 -7.96
C GLY A 100 8.76 -7.15 -6.58
N ALA A 101 8.52 -6.03 -5.90
CA ALA A 101 7.83 -6.01 -4.62
C ALA A 101 6.36 -6.43 -4.74
N LEU A 102 5.64 -5.97 -5.76
CA LEU A 102 4.24 -6.39 -5.98
C LEU A 102 4.14 -7.90 -6.19
N ILE A 103 5.04 -8.47 -6.98
CA ILE A 103 5.11 -9.92 -7.23
C ILE A 103 5.46 -10.67 -5.94
N GLY A 104 6.45 -10.18 -5.19
CA GLY A 104 6.86 -10.77 -3.91
C GLY A 104 5.74 -10.76 -2.88
N GLU A 105 5.00 -9.66 -2.77
CA GLU A 105 3.86 -9.54 -1.88
C GLU A 105 2.73 -10.50 -2.29
N ALA A 106 2.38 -10.55 -3.58
CA ALA A 106 1.37 -11.46 -4.09
C ALA A 106 1.75 -12.94 -3.85
N LEU A 107 3.04 -13.29 -3.99
CA LEU A 107 3.54 -14.62 -3.70
C LEU A 107 3.46 -14.95 -2.21
N ALA A 108 3.85 -14.03 -1.33
CA ALA A 108 3.76 -14.19 0.12
C ALA A 108 2.30 -14.40 0.57
N ASP A 109 1.37 -13.57 0.08
CA ASP A 109 -0.06 -13.69 0.36
C ASP A 109 -0.62 -15.02 -0.16
N ALA A 110 -0.24 -15.44 -1.37
CA ALA A 110 -0.68 -16.72 -1.94
C ALA A 110 -0.11 -17.95 -1.20
N GLN A 111 1.10 -17.86 -0.64
CA GLN A 111 1.66 -18.91 0.23
C GLN A 111 0.86 -19.01 1.53
N LEU A 112 0.58 -17.88 2.18
CA LEU A 112 -0.21 -17.83 3.41
C LEU A 112 -1.64 -18.34 3.18
N ALA A 113 -2.29 -17.91 2.11
CA ALA A 113 -3.65 -18.32 1.79
C ALA A 113 -3.75 -19.84 1.50
N ARG A 114 -2.72 -20.44 0.90
CA ARG A 114 -2.64 -21.90 0.72
C ARG A 114 -2.44 -22.62 2.05
N PHE A 115 -1.53 -22.10 2.88
CA PHE A 115 -1.26 -22.66 4.21
C PHE A 115 -2.51 -22.67 5.10
N LEU A 116 -3.22 -21.54 5.18
CA LEU A 116 -4.47 -21.40 5.94
C LEU A 116 -5.58 -22.36 5.47
N LYS A 117 -5.55 -22.78 4.20
CA LYS A 117 -6.48 -23.80 3.68
C LYS A 117 -6.05 -25.23 3.99
N SER A 118 -4.76 -25.47 4.20
CA SER A 118 -4.20 -26.81 4.46
C SER A 118 -4.26 -27.24 5.93
N THR A 119 -4.33 -26.30 6.87
CA THR A 119 -4.36 -26.61 8.31
C THR A 119 -5.69 -26.21 8.93
N ARG A 120 -6.15 -27.02 9.88
CA ARG A 120 -7.27 -26.67 10.79
C ARG A 120 -6.77 -26.27 12.18
N ASP A 121 -5.48 -26.41 12.44
CA ASP A 121 -4.87 -26.05 13.71
C ASP A 121 -4.61 -24.53 13.75
N PRO A 122 -5.27 -23.79 14.66
CA PRO A 122 -5.06 -22.35 14.81
C PRO A 122 -3.67 -21.97 15.35
N ALA A 123 -2.91 -22.91 15.92
CA ALA A 123 -1.54 -22.67 16.39
C ALA A 123 -0.47 -22.91 15.31
N ALA A 124 -0.84 -23.46 14.15
CA ALA A 124 0.11 -23.79 13.11
C ALA A 124 0.73 -22.53 12.47
N VAL A 125 2.05 -22.57 12.28
CA VAL A 125 2.84 -21.47 11.70
C VAL A 125 3.23 -21.82 10.26
N CYS A 126 3.06 -20.87 9.34
CA CYS A 126 3.52 -21.05 7.97
C CYS A 126 5.07 -20.96 7.94
N ASP A 127 5.72 -22.06 7.59
CA ASP A 127 7.18 -22.14 7.45
C ASP A 127 7.60 -22.56 6.01
N SER A 128 6.87 -22.06 5.01
CA SER A 128 7.06 -22.44 3.61
C SER A 128 7.37 -21.24 2.72
N GLY A 129 8.25 -21.43 1.74
CA GLY A 129 8.62 -20.39 0.78
C GLY A 129 9.22 -19.15 1.45
N LEU A 130 8.59 -17.99 1.26
CA LEU A 130 9.06 -16.71 1.81
C LEU A 130 8.87 -16.63 3.33
N TRP A 131 7.89 -17.36 3.88
CA TRP A 131 7.56 -17.37 5.30
C TRP A 131 8.62 -18.08 6.15
N ARG A 132 9.48 -18.89 5.54
CA ARG A 132 10.64 -19.48 6.20
C ARG A 132 11.72 -18.45 6.57
N TYR A 133 11.80 -17.36 5.81
CA TYR A 133 12.84 -16.34 5.99
C TYR A 133 12.39 -15.18 6.88
N SER A 134 11.08 -14.93 6.96
CA SER A 134 10.51 -13.85 7.77
C SER A 134 9.13 -14.23 8.26
N ARG A 135 8.78 -13.77 9.46
CA ARG A 135 7.43 -13.92 10.03
C ARG A 135 6.38 -13.11 9.26
N HIS A 136 6.80 -12.07 8.53
CA HIS A 136 5.91 -11.18 7.77
C HIS A 136 6.55 -10.76 6.45
N PRO A 137 6.75 -11.70 5.49
CA PRO A 137 7.38 -11.38 4.21
C PRO A 137 6.53 -10.41 3.37
N ASN A 138 5.20 -10.46 3.51
CA ASN A 138 4.29 -9.53 2.84
C ASN A 138 4.53 -8.06 3.25
N TYR A 139 4.75 -7.77 4.55
CA TYR A 139 5.06 -6.42 5.02
C TYR A 139 6.43 -5.91 4.54
N PHE A 140 7.40 -6.80 4.37
CA PHE A 140 8.67 -6.44 3.75
C PHE A 140 8.47 -5.94 2.32
N PHE A 141 7.71 -6.68 1.50
CA PHE A 141 7.41 -6.25 0.14
C PHE A 141 6.54 -4.99 0.08
N GLN A 142 5.57 -4.83 0.98
CA GLN A 142 4.85 -3.55 1.09
C GLN A 142 5.80 -2.38 1.35
N SER A 143 6.80 -2.56 2.21
CA SER A 143 7.81 -1.53 2.45
C SER A 143 8.61 -1.24 1.18
N LEU A 144 9.00 -2.27 0.42
CA LEU A 144 9.71 -2.11 -0.85
C LEU A 144 8.89 -1.38 -1.93
N LEU A 145 7.56 -1.50 -1.95
CA LEU A 145 6.71 -0.69 -2.83
C LEU A 145 6.90 0.81 -2.55
N TRP A 146 6.93 1.20 -1.28
CA TRP A 146 7.16 2.59 -0.88
C TRP A 146 8.58 3.06 -1.21
N TRP A 147 9.59 2.19 -1.03
CA TRP A 147 10.96 2.48 -1.47
C TRP A 147 11.07 2.66 -2.99
N GLY A 148 10.33 1.88 -3.78
CA GLY A 148 10.24 2.05 -5.23
C GLY A 148 9.72 3.44 -5.60
N LEU A 149 8.62 3.89 -4.96
CA LEU A 149 8.07 5.23 -5.17
C LEU A 149 9.05 6.34 -4.72
N PHE A 150 9.74 6.13 -3.60
CA PHE A 150 10.78 7.04 -3.14
C PHE A 150 11.90 7.20 -4.18
N LEU A 151 12.45 6.09 -4.70
CA LEU A 151 13.49 6.11 -5.73
C LEU A 151 13.03 6.82 -7.01
N MET A 152 11.79 6.61 -7.43
CA MET A 152 11.20 7.30 -8.58
C MET A 152 11.04 8.79 -8.35
N ALA A 153 10.77 9.22 -7.12
CA ALA A 153 10.60 10.63 -6.78
C ALA A 153 11.92 11.39 -6.68
N LEU A 154 13.05 10.72 -6.42
CA LEU A 154 14.38 11.35 -6.26
C LEU A 154 14.76 12.35 -7.36
N PRO A 155 14.59 12.03 -8.66
CA PRO A 155 14.99 12.93 -9.74
C PRO A 155 14.01 14.09 -9.97
N ALA A 156 12.87 14.11 -9.27
CA ALA A 156 11.87 15.16 -9.43
C ALA A 156 12.30 16.43 -8.69
N PRO A 157 11.91 17.63 -9.18
CA PRO A 157 12.09 18.86 -8.41
C PRO A 157 11.45 18.71 -7.02
N TRP A 158 12.18 19.04 -5.95
CA TRP A 158 11.76 18.85 -4.54
C TRP A 158 11.66 17.41 -4.06
N GLY A 159 11.97 16.45 -4.93
CA GLY A 159 12.14 15.05 -4.61
C GLY A 159 13.51 14.72 -4.06
N TRP A 160 14.33 15.73 -3.70
CA TRP A 160 15.75 15.70 -3.32
C TRP A 160 16.75 15.81 -4.50
N ALA A 161 16.58 16.85 -5.34
CA ALA A 161 17.51 17.23 -6.44
C ALA A 161 18.99 17.11 -6.09
#